data_AF-A0A537A014-F1
#
_entry.id   AF-A0A537A014-F1
#
_cell.length_a   1.000
_cell.length_b   1.000
_cell.length_c   1.000
_cell.angle_alpha   90.00
_cell.angle_beta   90.00
_cell.angle_gamma   90.00
#
_symmetry.space_group_name_H-M   'P 1'
#
loop_
_entity.id
_entity.type
_entity.pdbx_description
1 polymer ?
#
loop_
_entity_poly.entity_id
_entity_poly.type
_entity_poly.pdbx_seq_one_letter_code
_entity_poly.pdbx_strand_id
1 'polypeptide(L)'
;MPLAGSSLLRRSIDALNDAVVLEAVFVVLAPGDKLYAERVGNVRGVEALYCGGATRAESVKNGLTAIGRRAEAEDWVLVHDAVRPCIDVTTLNRLLHELENEPVGGLLAVPLVDTLKRAETGAGLRALSTESRDGLWCAQTPQ
;
A
#
# COMPACT_ATOMS: atom_id res chain seq x y z
N MET A 1 -8.08 3.33 14.06
CA MET A 1 -7.56 4.46 14.86
C MET A 1 -7.95 5.78 14.19
N PRO A 2 -8.43 6.78 14.96
CA PRO A 2 -8.66 8.12 14.45
C PRO A 2 -7.36 8.95 14.43
N LEU A 3 -7.19 9.78 13.40
CA LEU A 3 -6.17 10.83 13.28
C LEU A 3 -6.89 12.12 12.86
N ALA A 4 -6.82 13.16 13.72
CA ALA A 4 -7.49 14.44 13.50
C ALA A 4 -9.00 14.31 13.12
N GLY A 5 -9.71 13.40 13.80
CA GLY A 5 -11.15 13.19 13.59
C GLY A 5 -11.54 12.26 12.43
N SER A 6 -10.59 11.80 11.61
CA SER A 6 -10.83 10.86 10.51
C SER A 6 -10.08 9.54 10.71
N SER A 7 -10.57 8.43 10.18
CA SER A 7 -9.82 7.16 10.25
C SER A 7 -8.58 7.21 9.37
N LEU A 8 -7.50 6.51 9.75
CA LEU A 8 -6.29 6.42 8.91
C LEU A 8 -6.61 5.96 7.49
N LEU A 9 -7.49 4.96 7.36
CA LEU A 9 -7.95 4.46 6.07
C LEU A 9 -8.64 5.56 5.24
N ARG A 10 -9.56 6.34 5.85
CA ARG A 10 -10.22 7.44 5.15
C ARG A 10 -9.20 8.47 4.67
N ARG A 11 -8.23 8.84 5.51
CA ARG A 11 -7.17 9.78 5.11
C ARG A 11 -6.28 9.25 3.98
N SER A 12 -5.97 7.95 3.97
CA SER A 12 -5.21 7.33 2.88
C SER A 12 -5.98 7.33 1.56
N ILE A 13 -7.29 7.08 1.60
CA ILE A 13 -8.17 7.17 0.42
C ILE A 13 -8.20 8.61 -0.11
N ASP A 14 -8.43 9.58 0.78
CA ASP A 14 -8.49 11.00 0.40
C ASP A 14 -7.14 11.44 -0.21
N ALA A 15 -6.01 11.09 0.41
CA ALA A 15 -4.68 11.43 -0.10
C ALA A 15 -4.39 10.89 -1.51
N LEU A 16 -4.87 9.67 -1.83
CA LEU A 16 -4.72 9.10 -3.17
C LEU A 16 -5.61 9.81 -4.20
N ASN A 17 -6.88 10.03 -3.87
CA ASN A 17 -7.84 10.72 -4.75
C ASN A 17 -7.47 12.18 -5.01
N ASP A 18 -6.84 12.84 -4.05
CA ASP A 18 -6.36 14.22 -4.19
C ASP A 18 -5.07 14.31 -5.02
N ALA A 19 -4.26 13.25 -5.02
CA ALA A 19 -2.95 13.25 -5.67
C ALA A 19 -3.02 12.96 -7.17
N VAL A 20 -3.89 12.05 -7.59
CA VAL A 20 -4.00 11.60 -8.99
C VAL A 20 -5.44 11.21 -9.34
N VAL A 21 -5.78 11.30 -10.63
CA VAL A 21 -7.08 10.83 -11.12
C VAL A 21 -7.04 9.30 -11.24
N LEU A 22 -7.71 8.62 -10.31
CA LEU A 22 -7.92 7.17 -10.35
C LEU A 22 -9.30 6.86 -10.93
N GLU A 23 -9.38 5.87 -11.82
CA GLU A 23 -10.68 5.40 -12.32
C GLU A 23 -11.52 4.79 -11.20
N ALA A 24 -10.88 3.99 -10.34
CA ALA A 24 -11.50 3.39 -9.17
C ALA A 24 -10.47 3.12 -8.07
N VAL A 25 -10.94 3.13 -6.83
CA VAL A 25 -10.17 2.71 -5.64
C VAL A 25 -10.89 1.53 -5.00
N PHE A 26 -10.17 0.42 -4.81
CA PHE A 26 -10.70 -0.77 -4.16
C PHE A 26 -10.09 -0.96 -2.79
N VAL A 27 -10.92 -0.93 -1.75
CA VAL A 27 -10.48 -1.13 -0.37
C VAL A 27 -10.73 -2.58 0.01
N VAL A 28 -9.65 -3.37 0.09
CA VAL A 28 -9.74 -4.77 0.50
C VAL A 28 -9.82 -4.87 2.03
N LEU A 29 -10.91 -5.45 2.52
CA LEU A 29 -11.27 -5.58 3.92
C LEU A 29 -11.41 -7.04 4.32
N ALA A 30 -11.19 -7.34 5.59
CA ALA A 30 -11.45 -8.67 6.13
C ALA A 30 -12.92 -9.08 5.92
N PRO A 31 -13.21 -10.37 5.68
CA PRO A 31 -14.58 -10.86 5.64
C PRO A 31 -15.32 -10.51 6.95
N GLY A 32 -16.41 -9.75 6.83
CA GLY A 32 -17.21 -9.33 7.98
C GLY A 32 -16.73 -8.07 8.70
N ASP A 33 -15.81 -7.28 8.13
CA ASP A 33 -15.55 -5.92 8.64
C ASP A 33 -16.85 -5.11 8.69
N LYS A 34 -17.18 -4.57 9.86
CA LYS A 34 -18.38 -3.74 10.09
C LYS A 34 -18.04 -2.27 10.32
N LEU A 35 -16.76 -1.94 10.42
CA LEU A 35 -16.28 -0.61 10.79
C LEU A 35 -16.16 0.30 9.57
N TYR A 36 -15.95 -0.25 8.36
CA TYR A 36 -15.77 0.55 7.15
C TYR A 36 -16.90 1.56 6.92
N ALA A 37 -18.15 1.11 6.99
CA ALA A 37 -19.31 1.98 6.74
C ALA A 37 -19.39 3.15 7.74
N GLU A 38 -19.05 2.92 9.02
CA GLU A 38 -19.05 3.95 10.06
C GLU A 38 -17.84 4.89 9.96
N ARG A 39 -16.66 4.34 9.66
CA ARG A 39 -15.36 5.02 9.81
C ARG A 39 -14.83 5.65 8.52
N VAL A 40 -15.32 5.21 7.38
CA VAL A 40 -14.98 5.74 6.04
C VAL A 40 -16.21 6.31 5.37
N GLY A 41 -17.32 5.58 5.41
CA GLY A 41 -18.57 5.97 4.76
C GLY A 41 -18.52 5.79 3.24
N ASN A 42 -19.46 6.43 2.55
CA ASN A 42 -19.51 6.43 1.09
C ASN A 42 -18.56 7.49 0.53
N VAL A 43 -17.62 7.07 -0.32
CA VAL A 43 -16.68 7.94 -1.04
C VAL A 43 -16.83 7.63 -2.52
N ARG A 44 -17.02 8.66 -3.35
CA ARG A 44 -17.22 8.49 -4.79
C ARG A 44 -15.98 7.83 -5.41
N GLY A 45 -16.21 6.83 -6.27
CA GLY A 45 -15.12 6.09 -6.94
C GLY A 45 -14.40 5.08 -6.05
N VAL A 46 -14.88 4.87 -4.81
CA VAL A 46 -14.27 3.93 -3.85
C VAL A 46 -15.22 2.79 -3.56
N GLU A 47 -14.75 1.55 -3.72
CA GLU A 47 -15.51 0.34 -3.45
C GLU A 47 -14.84 -0.51 -2.38
N ALA A 48 -15.63 -0.97 -1.40
CA ALA A 48 -15.18 -1.92 -0.39
C ALA A 48 -15.30 -3.36 -0.90
N LEU A 49 -14.20 -4.11 -0.85
CA LEU A 49 -14.13 -5.52 -1.20
C LEU A 49 -13.87 -6.35 0.06
N TYR A 50 -14.86 -7.12 0.52
CA TYR A 50 -14.76 -7.92 1.75
C TYR A 50 -14.12 -9.30 1.50
N CYS A 51 -12.98 -9.30 0.81
CA CYS A 51 -12.25 -10.49 0.38
C CYS A 51 -10.81 -10.57 0.91
N GLY A 52 -10.49 -9.85 1.99
CA GLY A 52 -9.18 -9.92 2.63
C GLY A 52 -8.79 -11.34 3.06
N GLY A 53 -7.49 -11.65 2.97
CA GLY A 53 -6.91 -12.92 3.38
C GLY A 53 -6.21 -12.83 4.75
N ALA A 54 -5.56 -13.93 5.14
CA ALA A 54 -4.82 -14.01 6.40
C ALA A 54 -3.51 -13.20 6.37
N THR A 55 -2.99 -12.92 5.17
CA THR A 55 -1.77 -12.12 4.96
C THR A 55 -2.02 -10.95 4.02
N ARG A 56 -1.12 -9.96 4.05
CA ARG A 56 -1.15 -8.83 3.11
C ARG A 56 -1.15 -9.31 1.65
N ALA A 57 -0.27 -10.25 1.30
CA ALA A 57 -0.15 -10.76 -0.06
C ALA A 57 -1.44 -11.46 -0.53
N GLU A 58 -2.07 -12.19 0.37
CA GLU A 58 -3.32 -12.89 0.09
C GLU A 58 -4.48 -11.90 -0.12
N SER A 59 -4.57 -10.84 0.70
CA SER A 59 -5.52 -9.75 0.51
C SER A 59 -5.33 -9.03 -0.84
N VAL A 60 -4.09 -8.71 -1.22
CA VAL A 60 -3.80 -8.07 -2.51
C VAL A 60 -4.23 -8.98 -3.66
N LYS A 61 -3.87 -10.27 -3.62
CA LYS A 61 -4.26 -11.25 -4.63
C LYS A 61 -5.79 -11.37 -4.77
N ASN A 62 -6.50 -11.44 -3.65
CA ASN A 62 -7.96 -11.53 -3.66
C ASN A 62 -8.61 -10.27 -4.21
N GLY A 63 -8.07 -9.09 -3.90
CA GLY A 63 -8.48 -7.82 -4.49
C GLY A 63 -8.31 -7.79 -6.01
N LEU A 64 -7.10 -8.12 -6.49
CA LEU A 64 -6.81 -8.21 -7.93
C LEU A 64 -7.74 -9.20 -8.65
N THR A 65 -8.00 -10.35 -8.04
CA THR A 65 -8.93 -11.35 -8.59
C THR A 65 -10.36 -10.80 -8.68
N ALA A 66 -10.81 -10.06 -7.65
CA ALA A 66 -12.17 -9.50 -7.61
C ALA A 66 -12.39 -8.39 -8.64
N ILE A 67 -11.33 -7.62 -8.98
CA ILE A 67 -11.41 -6.54 -9.97
C ILE A 67 -11.14 -6.98 -11.40
N GLY A 68 -10.74 -8.24 -11.63
CA GLY A 68 -10.33 -8.73 -12.96
C GLY A 68 -11.41 -8.73 -14.05
N ARG A 69 -12.65 -8.32 -13.76
CA ARG A 69 -13.69 -8.03 -14.78
C ARG A 69 -13.87 -6.53 -15.06
N ARG A 70 -13.12 -5.69 -14.37
CA ARG A 70 -13.17 -4.22 -14.42
C ARG A 70 -11.84 -3.60 -14.81
N ALA A 71 -10.77 -4.39 -14.84
CA ALA A 71 -9.45 -4.00 -15.30
C ALA A 71 -9.04 -4.98 -16.40
N GLU A 72 -8.53 -4.44 -17.49
CA GLU A 72 -7.91 -5.17 -18.58
C GLU A 72 -6.47 -5.56 -18.21
N ALA A 73 -5.83 -6.41 -19.02
CA ALA A 73 -4.48 -6.90 -18.73
C ALA A 73 -3.41 -5.80 -18.78
N GLU A 74 -3.67 -4.75 -19.55
CA GLU A 74 -2.78 -3.60 -19.77
C GLU A 74 -3.02 -2.45 -18.78
N ASP A 75 -4.04 -2.56 -17.91
CA ASP A 75 -4.34 -1.52 -16.94
C ASP A 75 -3.33 -1.49 -15.80
N TRP A 76 -2.88 -0.28 -15.46
CA TRP A 76 -2.03 -0.06 -14.31
C TRP A 76 -2.82 -0.15 -13.01
N VAL A 77 -2.31 -0.96 -12.06
CA VAL A 77 -2.88 -1.08 -10.72
C VAL A 77 -1.87 -0.59 -9.70
N LEU A 78 -2.28 0.39 -8.90
CA LEU A 78 -1.51 0.85 -7.74
C LEU A 78 -1.96 0.10 -6.48
N VAL A 79 -1.00 -0.50 -5.77
CA VAL A 79 -1.21 -1.13 -4.48
C VAL A 79 -0.67 -0.23 -3.38
N HIS A 80 -1.56 0.28 -2.52
CA HIS A 80 -1.18 1.16 -1.41
C HIS A 80 -1.61 0.61 -0.05
N ASP A 81 -0.74 0.72 0.96
CA ASP A 81 -1.09 0.34 2.32
C ASP A 81 -2.04 1.37 2.95
N ALA A 82 -3.20 0.92 3.42
CA ALA A 82 -4.22 1.76 4.06
C ALA A 82 -3.73 2.56 5.29
N VAL A 83 -2.61 2.16 5.90
CA VAL A 83 -2.03 2.81 7.09
C VAL A 83 -1.04 3.93 6.75
N ARG A 84 -0.88 4.30 5.47
CA ARG A 84 0.07 5.32 5.00
C ARG A 84 -0.66 6.55 4.42
N PRO A 85 -1.28 7.39 5.26
CA PRO A 85 -2.14 8.49 4.80
C PRO A 85 -1.39 9.75 4.33
N CYS A 86 -0.06 9.73 4.35
CA CYS A 86 0.79 10.90 4.11
C CYS A 86 1.51 10.85 2.76
N ILE A 87 0.97 10.12 1.79
CA ILE A 87 1.48 10.21 0.41
C ILE A 87 1.15 11.60 -0.14
N ASP A 88 2.15 12.28 -0.70
CA ASP A 88 1.97 13.60 -1.30
C ASP A 88 1.84 13.51 -2.83
N VAL A 89 1.20 14.55 -3.39
CA VAL A 89 0.90 14.68 -4.82
C VAL A 89 2.17 14.62 -5.68
N THR A 90 3.25 15.27 -5.25
CA THR A 90 4.50 15.36 -6.02
C THR A 90 5.16 13.99 -6.11
N THR A 91 5.22 13.27 -4.99
CA THR A 91 5.84 11.93 -4.94
C THR A 91 5.08 10.93 -5.80
N LEU A 92 3.75 10.93 -5.74
CA LEU A 92 2.95 9.99 -6.52
C LEU A 92 3.00 10.30 -8.03
N ASN A 93 2.88 11.57 -8.43
CA ASN A 93 2.99 11.94 -9.83
C ASN A 93 4.38 11.62 -10.40
N ARG A 94 5.44 11.79 -9.61
CA ARG A 94 6.78 11.37 -10.02
C ARG A 94 6.86 9.86 -10.24
N LEU A 95 6.30 9.05 -9.34
CA LEU A 95 6.25 7.59 -9.54
C LEU A 95 5.57 7.24 -10.86
N LEU A 96 4.38 7.79 -11.11
CA LEU A 96 3.64 7.51 -12.35
C LEU A 96 4.39 7.94 -13.60
N HIS A 97 5.06 9.09 -13.57
CA HIS A 97 5.84 9.59 -14.69
C HIS A 97 7.04 8.68 -15.01
N GLU A 98 7.79 8.25 -13.99
CA GLU A 98 8.92 7.33 -14.18
C GLU A 98 8.46 5.96 -14.70
N LEU A 99 7.24 5.54 -14.36
CA LEU A 99 6.67 4.26 -14.80
C LEU A 99 6.07 4.29 -16.20
N GLU A 100 5.89 5.47 -16.82
CA GLU A 100 5.18 5.63 -18.11
C GLU A 100 5.72 4.72 -19.22
N ASN A 101 7.03 4.46 -19.23
CA ASN A 101 7.71 3.62 -20.21
C ASN A 101 8.34 2.35 -19.61
N GLU A 102 8.04 2.05 -18.34
CA GLU A 102 8.61 0.88 -17.65
C GLU A 102 7.69 -0.35 -17.80
N PRO A 103 8.13 -1.43 -18.47
CA PRO A 103 7.26 -2.56 -18.78
C PRO A 103 6.96 -3.47 -17.58
N VAL A 104 7.64 -3.28 -16.44
CA VAL A 104 7.53 -4.16 -15.27
C VAL A 104 6.77 -3.50 -14.11
N GLY A 105 6.89 -2.18 -13.94
CA GLY A 105 6.39 -1.45 -12.77
C GLY A 105 7.49 -1.00 -11.82
N GLY A 106 7.12 -0.50 -10.65
CA GLY A 106 8.07 0.01 -9.68
C GLY A 106 7.41 0.35 -8.35
N LEU A 107 8.15 1.02 -7.48
CA LEU A 107 7.68 1.35 -6.13
C LEU A 107 8.39 2.58 -5.58
N LEU A 108 7.76 3.21 -4.60
CA LEU A 108 8.44 4.19 -3.76
C LEU A 108 9.42 3.51 -2.81
N ALA A 109 10.60 4.10 -2.64
CA ALA A 109 11.58 3.62 -1.68
C ALA A 109 12.36 4.78 -1.05
N VAL A 110 12.84 4.56 0.19
CA VAL A 110 13.75 5.47 0.89
C VAL A 110 15.04 4.74 1.24
N PRO A 111 16.21 5.39 1.22
CA PRO A 111 17.46 4.78 1.66
C PRO A 111 17.34 4.24 3.10
N LEU A 112 17.93 3.08 3.36
CA LEU A 112 17.91 2.49 4.69
C LEU A 112 18.80 3.30 5.65
N VAL A 113 18.20 3.86 6.71
CA VAL A 113 18.89 4.73 7.69
C VAL A 113 19.23 4.04 9.00
N ASP A 114 18.65 2.88 9.28
CA ASP A 114 18.91 2.15 10.51
C ASP A 114 20.15 1.28 10.39
N THR A 115 20.74 0.91 11.53
CA THR A 115 21.78 -0.11 11.59
C THR A 115 21.12 -1.48 11.55
N LEU A 116 21.46 -2.30 10.57
CA LEU A 116 20.98 -3.68 10.50
C LEU A 116 21.88 -4.61 11.31
N LYS A 117 21.24 -5.48 12.10
CA LYS A 117 21.91 -6.59 12.79
C LYS A 117 21.37 -7.90 12.27
N ARG A 118 22.26 -8.82 11.90
CA ARG A 118 21.90 -10.21 11.66
C ARG A 118 21.74 -10.92 12.99
N ALA A 119 20.64 -11.63 13.18
CA ALA A 119 20.45 -12.44 14.38
C ALA A 119 21.14 -13.80 14.23
N GLU A 120 21.60 -14.38 15.35
CA GLU A 120 21.95 -15.81 15.41
C GLU A 120 20.69 -16.66 15.20
N THR A 121 20.85 -17.83 14.56
CA THR A 121 19.79 -18.83 14.44
C THR A 121 19.81 -19.74 15.67
N GLY A 122 18.71 -19.80 16.44
CA GLY A 122 18.61 -20.70 17.60
C GLY A 122 17.77 -20.15 18.76
N ALA A 123 17.95 -20.73 19.95
CA ALA A 123 17.12 -20.47 21.14
C ALA A 123 17.37 -19.11 21.83
N GLY A 124 18.10 -18.18 21.19
CA GLY A 124 18.35 -16.85 21.73
C GLY A 124 18.45 -15.79 20.63
N LEU A 125 17.84 -14.62 20.87
CA LEU A 125 17.96 -13.45 20.00
C LEU A 125 19.23 -12.68 20.37
N ARG A 126 20.37 -13.07 19.79
CA ARG A 126 21.63 -12.32 19.87
C ARG A 126 22.02 -11.75 18.52
N ALA A 127 22.61 -10.56 18.52
CA ALA A 127 23.15 -9.95 17.31
C ALA A 127 24.49 -10.62 16.93
N LEU A 128 24.54 -11.23 15.75
CA LEU A 128 25.70 -11.91 15.17
C LEU A 128 26.65 -10.92 14.48
N SER A 129 26.13 -10.07 13.59
CA SER A 129 26.91 -9.13 12.78
C SER A 129 26.13 -7.85 12.47
N THR A 130 26.86 -6.77 12.16
CA THR A 130 26.29 -5.60 11.49
C THR A 130 26.28 -5.85 9.99
N GLU A 131 25.14 -5.65 9.33
CA GLU A 131 25.06 -5.71 7.87
C GLU A 131 25.28 -4.31 7.27
N SER A 132 25.97 -4.24 6.12
CA SER A 132 26.05 -2.98 5.38
C SER A 132 24.67 -2.60 4.86
N ARG A 133 24.33 -1.32 5.00
CA ARG A 133 23.09 -0.73 4.46
C ARG A 133 23.30 -0.05 3.11
N ASP A 134 24.53 -0.05 2.60
CA ASP A 134 24.86 0.62 1.34
C ASP A 134 24.10 -0.04 0.19
N GLY A 135 23.41 0.80 -0.60
CA GLY A 135 22.55 0.32 -1.69
C GLY A 135 21.26 -0.37 -1.23
N LEU A 136 20.96 -0.42 0.07
CA LEU A 136 19.69 -0.95 0.58
C LEU A 136 18.65 0.15 0.77
N TRP A 137 17.41 -0.20 0.43
CA TRP A 137 16.27 0.71 0.51
C TRP A 137 15.12 0.05 1.26
N CYS A 138 14.40 0.86 2.03
CA CYS A 138 13.13 0.47 2.62
C CYS A 138 12.03 0.68 1.58
N ALA A 139 11.48 -0.39 1.03
CA ALA A 139 10.32 -0.33 0.16
C ALA A 139 9.12 0.33 0.88
N GLN A 140 8.45 1.21 0.16
CA GLN A 140 7.23 1.91 0.58
C GLN A 140 6.08 1.54 -0.38
N THR A 141 4.95 2.20 -0.19
CA THR A 141 3.82 2.16 -1.12
C THR A 141 3.37 3.60 -1.41
N PRO A 142 2.76 3.90 -2.59
CA PRO A 142 2.28 2.95 -3.60
C PRO A 142 3.37 2.17 -4.36
N GLN A 143 2.96 1.01 -4.87
CA GLN A 143 3.67 0.14 -5.82
C GLN A 143 2.76 -0.06 -7.03
#